data_AF-A0A351HEB1-F1
#
_entry.id   AF-A0A351HEB1-F1
#
_cell.length_a   1.000
_cell.length_b   1.000
_cell.length_c   1.000
_cell.angle_alpha   90.00
_cell.angle_beta   90.00
_cell.angle_gamma   90.00
#
_symmetry.space_group_name_H-M   'P 1'
#
loop_
_entity.id
_entity.type
_entity.pdbx_description
1 polymer ?
#
loop_
_entity_poly.entity_id
_entity_poly.type
_entity_poly.pdbx_seq_one_letter_code
_entity_poly.pdbx_strand_id
1 'polypeptide(L)'
;IGADMLMKATKVDGIYDKDPAQHSDAVKYDHIPYIDALRDRLKIMDSTAFSLCMENKLPILVFSMRERGSIYRAVMGEEIGTLVN
;
A
#
# COMPACT_ATOMS: atom_id res chain seq x y z
N ILE A 1 -11.12 17.79 -4.47
CA ILE A 1 -9.67 17.49 -4.50
C ILE A 1 -9.26 16.57 -5.64
N GLY A 2 -10.12 15.66 -6.15
CA GLY A 2 -9.90 15.00 -7.46
C GLY A 2 -8.51 14.38 -7.61
N ALA A 3 -8.02 13.73 -6.55
CA ALA A 3 -6.68 13.16 -6.54
C ALA A 3 -6.63 11.89 -7.39
N ASP A 4 -5.52 11.68 -8.09
CA ASP A 4 -5.32 10.48 -8.91
C ASP A 4 -4.96 9.24 -8.07
N MET A 5 -4.45 9.44 -6.85
CA MET A 5 -3.96 8.37 -5.98
C MET A 5 -3.87 8.81 -4.51
N LEU A 6 -4.06 7.85 -3.60
CA LEU A 6 -3.74 8.00 -2.19
C LEU A 6 -2.36 7.41 -1.88
N MET A 7 -1.46 8.22 -1.35
CA MET A 7 -0.11 7.80 -0.96
C MET A 7 -0.02 7.60 0.56
N LYS A 8 0.18 6.34 1.00
CA LYS A 8 0.30 5.97 2.41
C LYS A 8 1.74 5.65 2.79
N ALA A 9 2.39 6.62 3.42
CA ALA A 9 3.69 6.49 4.05
C ALA A 9 3.65 5.59 5.30
N THR A 10 4.50 4.56 5.38
CA THR A 10 4.60 3.67 6.55
C THR A 10 6.04 3.39 7.00
N LYS A 11 6.20 2.61 8.08
CA LYS A 11 7.52 2.17 8.59
C LYS A 11 8.09 0.96 7.84
N VAL A 12 7.25 0.23 7.12
CA VAL A 12 7.61 -0.90 6.26
C VAL A 12 7.56 -0.45 4.80
N ASP A 13 8.28 -1.15 3.94
CA ASP A 13 8.45 -0.84 2.53
C ASP A 13 7.34 -1.39 1.63
N GLY A 14 6.19 -1.77 2.19
CA GLY A 14 5.03 -2.23 1.44
C GLY A 14 4.04 -3.02 2.29
N ILE A 15 3.15 -3.73 1.61
CA ILE A 15 2.19 -4.67 2.18
C ILE A 15 2.76 -6.09 2.01
N TYR A 16 2.63 -6.90 3.05
CA TYR A 16 3.11 -8.27 3.12
C TYR A 16 1.96 -9.22 3.41
N ASP A 17 2.09 -10.49 3.02
CA ASP A 17 1.15 -11.57 3.33
C ASP A 17 0.98 -11.79 4.85
N LYS A 18 2.05 -11.53 5.61
CA LYS A 18 2.12 -11.60 7.07
C LYS A 18 3.15 -10.61 7.60
N ASP A 19 3.21 -10.45 8.92
CA ASP A 19 4.10 -9.46 9.56
C ASP A 19 5.58 -9.81 9.35
N PRO A 20 6.36 -9.01 8.57
CA PRO A 20 7.76 -9.29 8.29
C PRO A 20 8.67 -9.15 9.52
N ALA A 21 8.20 -8.50 10.59
CA ALA A 21 8.94 -8.43 11.85
C ALA A 21 8.85 -9.74 12.66
N GLN A 22 7.81 -10.55 12.43
CA GLN A 22 7.57 -11.81 13.14
C GLN A 22 7.87 -13.04 12.26
N HIS A 23 7.79 -12.88 10.94
CA HIS A 23 7.92 -13.96 9.96
C HIS A 23 9.00 -13.62 8.94
N SER A 24 10.11 -14.37 8.97
CA SER A 24 11.20 -14.18 8.02
C SER A 24 10.86 -14.64 6.60
N ASP A 25 9.79 -15.42 6.44
CA ASP A 25 9.24 -15.89 5.17
C ASP A 25 8.10 -15.00 4.65
N ALA A 26 7.94 -13.79 5.19
CA ALA A 26 6.98 -12.80 4.71
C ALA A 26 7.29 -12.39 3.27
N VAL A 27 6.27 -12.45 2.41
CA VAL A 27 6.35 -12.11 1.00
C VAL A 27 5.69 -10.75 0.79
N LYS A 28 6.44 -9.81 0.22
CA LYS A 28 5.92 -8.50 -0.15
C LYS A 28 5.08 -8.62 -1.42
N TYR A 29 3.95 -7.92 -1.46
CA TYR A 29 3.19 -7.71 -2.68
C TYR A 29 3.72 -6.49 -3.43
N ASP A 30 3.92 -6.57 -4.74
CA ASP A 30 4.17 -5.38 -5.56
C ASP A 30 2.83 -4.74 -5.97
N HIS A 31 1.85 -5.57 -6.29
CA HIS A 31 0.49 -5.20 -6.64
C HIS A 31 -0.51 -6.10 -5.93
N ILE A 32 -1.62 -5.52 -5.45
CA ILE A 32 -2.70 -6.30 -4.83
C ILE A 32 -4.08 -5.72 -5.17
N PRO A 33 -5.02 -6.53 -5.68
CA PRO A 33 -6.39 -6.08 -5.86
C PRO A 33 -7.07 -5.71 -4.55
N TYR A 34 -7.94 -4.70 -4.55
CA TYR A 34 -8.73 -4.34 -3.34
C TYR A 34 -9.44 -5.54 -2.71
N ILE A 35 -10.00 -6.41 -3.54
CA ILE A 35 -10.78 -7.58 -3.09
C ILE A 35 -9.89 -8.61 -2.37
N ASP A 36 -8.65 -8.76 -2.81
CA ASP A 36 -7.71 -9.71 -2.21
C ASP A 36 -7.18 -9.15 -0.90
N ALA A 37 -6.87 -7.84 -0.86
CA ALA A 37 -6.52 -7.16 0.38
C ALA A 37 -7.62 -7.26 1.46
N LEU A 38 -8.90 -7.20 1.05
CA LEU A 38 -10.05 -7.41 1.94
C LEU A 38 -10.19 -8.87 2.37
N ARG A 39 -10.04 -9.81 1.43
CA ARG A 39 -10.15 -11.25 1.69
C ARG A 39 -9.10 -11.71 2.69
N ASP A 40 -7.87 -11.26 2.51
CA ASP A 40 -6.72 -11.60 3.34
C ASP A 40 -6.65 -10.75 4.62
N ARG A 41 -7.64 -9.85 4.81
CA ARG A 41 -7.77 -8.93 5.96
C ARG A 41 -6.49 -8.16 6.24
N LEU A 42 -5.82 -7.71 5.18
CA LEU A 42 -4.57 -6.98 5.29
C LEU A 42 -4.82 -5.64 5.97
N LYS A 43 -4.02 -5.34 6.99
CA LYS A 43 -4.17 -4.12 7.81
C LYS A 43 -3.54 -2.90 7.11
N ILE A 44 -4.11 -2.52 5.97
CA ILE A 44 -3.62 -1.41 5.15
C ILE A 44 -4.09 -0.06 5.72
N MET A 45 -5.35 0.07 6.11
CA MET A 45 -5.90 1.25 6.79
C MET A 45 -7.16 0.82 7.56
N ASP A 46 -7.87 1.76 8.21
CA ASP A 46 -9.17 1.42 8.77
C ASP A 46 -10.15 1.01 7.65
N SER A 47 -11.08 0.12 7.97
CA SER A 47 -12.00 -0.45 6.99
C SER A 47 -12.83 0.60 6.27
N THR A 48 -13.18 1.71 6.94
CA THR A 48 -14.00 2.78 6.36
C THR A 48 -13.24 3.55 5.30
N ALA A 49 -12.01 4.00 5.60
CA ALA A 49 -11.18 4.67 4.59
C ALA A 49 -10.82 3.75 3.42
N PHE A 50 -10.58 2.47 3.70
CA PHE A 50 -10.28 1.50 2.65
C PHE A 50 -11.46 1.31 1.68
N SER A 51 -12.66 1.10 2.22
CA SER A 51 -13.89 0.98 1.42
C SER A 51 -14.15 2.24 0.60
N LEU A 52 -13.93 3.42 1.19
CA LEU A 52 -14.09 4.69 0.47
C LEU A 52 -13.14 4.79 -0.74
N CYS A 53 -11.88 4.36 -0.60
CA CYS A 53 -10.93 4.34 -1.71
C CYS A 53 -11.36 3.33 -2.79
N MET A 54 -11.81 2.14 -2.39
CA MET A 54 -12.29 1.11 -3.31
C MET A 54 -13.52 1.58 -4.10
N GLU A 55 -14.52 2.16 -3.44
CA GLU A 55 -15.73 2.69 -4.08
C GLU A 55 -15.43 3.80 -5.09
N ASN A 56 -14.47 4.67 -4.78
CA ASN A 56 -14.03 5.75 -5.66
C ASN A 56 -12.97 5.31 -6.67
N LYS A 57 -12.57 4.03 -6.68
CA LYS A 57 -11.48 3.50 -7.51
C LYS A 57 -10.20 4.32 -7.40
N LEU A 58 -9.91 4.83 -6.20
CA LEU A 58 -8.76 5.68 -5.91
C LEU A 58 -7.58 4.82 -5.47
N PRO A 59 -6.58 4.55 -6.34
CA PRO A 59 -5.48 3.64 -6.06
C PRO A 59 -4.72 4.04 -4.80
N ILE A 60 -4.20 3.06 -4.07
CA ILE A 60 -3.44 3.31 -2.83
C ILE A 60 -2.01 2.83 -3.01
N LEU A 61 -1.03 3.72 -2.90
CA LEU A 61 0.39 3.35 -2.88
C LEU A 61 0.90 3.33 -1.44
N VAL A 62 1.28 2.15 -0.95
CA VAL A 62 1.88 1.98 0.38
C VAL A 62 3.38 1.85 0.25
N PHE A 63 4.14 2.79 0.82
CA PHE A 63 5.60 2.80 0.71
C PHE A 63 6.29 3.23 2.01
N SER A 64 7.60 2.98 2.10
CA SER A 64 8.42 3.34 3.26
C SER A 64 8.89 4.78 3.22
N MET A 65 8.71 5.52 4.32
CA MET A 65 9.30 6.85 4.51
C MET A 65 10.78 6.81 4.94
N ARG A 66 11.32 5.62 5.25
CA ARG A 66 12.71 5.49 5.70
C ARG A 66 13.71 5.63 4.55
N GLU A 67 13.28 5.31 3.34
CA GLU A 67 14.11 5.46 2.15
C GLU A 67 14.22 6.93 1.75
N ARG A 68 15.45 7.41 1.62
CA ARG A 68 15.73 8.78 1.20
C ARG A 68 15.21 8.98 -0.22
N GLY A 69 14.37 10.01 -0.40
CA GLY A 69 13.77 10.30 -1.70
C GLY A 69 12.54 9.46 -2.05
N SER A 70 12.03 8.64 -1.12
CA SER A 70 10.84 7.80 -1.32
C SER A 70 9.63 8.55 -1.89
N ILE A 71 9.31 9.74 -1.38
CA ILE A 71 8.21 10.56 -1.91
C ILE A 71 8.47 10.97 -3.37
N TYR A 72 9.69 11.40 -3.69
CA TYR A 72 10.04 11.78 -5.07
C TYR A 72 9.88 10.59 -6.01
N ARG A 73 10.44 9.44 -5.63
CA ARG A 73 10.35 8.18 -6.39
C ARG A 73 8.89 7.74 -6.58
N ALA A 74 8.06 7.85 -5.53
CA ALA A 74 6.62 7.57 -5.58
C ALA A 74 5.89 8.43 -6.62
N VAL A 75 6.15 9.74 -6.58
CA VAL A 75 5.52 10.71 -7.50
C VAL A 75 6.02 10.55 -8.94
N MET A 76 7.27 10.14 -9.12
CA MET A 76 7.84 9.82 -10.43
C MET A 76 7.32 8.50 -11.03
N GLY A 77 6.54 7.72 -10.27
CA GLY A 77 5.98 6.44 -10.73
C GLY A 77 7.00 5.30 -10.75
N GLU A 78 8.08 5.40 -9.96
CA GLU A 78 8.99 4.28 -9.77
C GLU A 78 8.29 3.12 -9.04
N GLU A 79 8.71 1.89 -9.34
CA GLU A 79 8.23 0.68 -8.66
C GLU A 79 8.79 0.61 -7.23
N ILE A 80 8.09 1.28 -6.32
CA ILE A 80 8.36 1.25 -4.89
C ILE A 80 7.10 0.86 -4.13
N GLY A 81 7.25 0.20 -2.99
CA GLY A 81 6.10 -0.09 -2.16
C GLY A 81 5.21 -1.21 -2.70
N THR A 82 3.92 -1.06 -2.42
CA THR A 82 2.85 -1.90 -2.95
C THR A 82 1.74 -1.01 -3.47
N LEU A 83 1.26 -1.28 -4.68
CA LEU A 83 0.07 -0.62 -5.25
C LEU A 83 -1.18 -1.46 -5.01
N VAL A 84 -2.22 -0.82 -4.47
CA VAL A 84 -3.56 -1.40 -4.31
C VAL A 84 -4.48 -0.80 -5.37
N ASN A 85 -5.12 -1.63 -6.20
CA ASN A 85 -6.02 -1.20 -7.27
C ASN A 85 -7.18 -2.14 -7.58
#